data_AF-A0A218WIG4-F1
#
_entry.id   AF-A0A218WIG4-F1
#
_cell.length_a   1.000
_cell.length_b   1.000
_cell.length_c   1.000
_cell.angle_alpha   90.00
_cell.angle_beta   90.00
_cell.angle_gamma   90.00
#
_symmetry.space_group_name_H-M   'P 1'
#
loop_
_entity.id
_entity.type
_entity.pdbx_description
1 polymer ?
#
loop_
_entity_poly.entity_id
_entity_poly.type
_entity_poly.pdbx_seq_one_letter_code
_entity_poly.pdbx_strand_id
1 'polypeptide(L)'
;MEATCSKFDNWNLWFWVGSDLGLNKIGHIGIKANDGPLTNFEVLDYLRSRGASKEVAVTVAPSEYKVFEYLVETAACNQTREHVTDFVQKVKTYNLAKAEVLNIINIRPPLPVGIFTIVENCDARLGEAAAEELAEMVSETLPPPLAQPEIQDADQLDETIADGNPQPIADSDGEAA
;
A
#
# COMPACT_ATOMS: atom_id res chain seq x y z
N MET A 1 11.29 48.92 -12.05
CA MET A 1 12.03 49.22 -10.81
C MET A 1 11.41 48.36 -9.72
N GLU A 2 11.70 47.06 -9.81
CA GLU A 2 12.65 46.35 -8.94
C GLU A 2 12.07 46.10 -7.55
N ALA A 3 11.56 44.88 -7.37
CA ALA A 3 11.20 44.33 -6.07
C ALA A 3 12.47 43.87 -5.36
N THR A 4 12.74 44.40 -4.17
CA THR A 4 13.74 43.83 -3.28
C THR A 4 13.05 42.96 -2.24
N CYS A 5 13.32 41.67 -2.33
CA CYS A 5 12.93 40.65 -1.37
C CYS A 5 13.86 40.75 -0.15
N SER A 6 13.33 41.14 1.00
CA SER A 6 14.01 40.93 2.28
C SER A 6 13.27 39.88 3.09
N LYS A 7 13.98 38.77 3.34
CA LYS A 7 13.62 37.73 4.30
C LYS A 7 13.36 38.37 5.66
N PHE A 8 12.25 38.03 6.30
CA PHE A 8 12.17 38.10 7.76
C PHE A 8 11.42 36.88 8.27
N ASP A 9 12.21 35.88 8.67
CA ASP A 9 11.84 34.95 9.72
C ASP A 9 11.50 35.75 10.97
N ASN A 10 10.41 35.36 11.64
CA ASN A 10 10.39 35.03 13.06
C ASN A 10 9.01 35.36 13.64
N TRP A 11 8.44 34.33 14.25
CA TRP A 11 7.24 34.40 15.06
C TRP A 11 7.51 35.31 16.26
N ASN A 12 6.63 36.28 16.50
CA ASN A 12 5.88 36.43 17.75
C ASN A 12 5.27 37.83 17.96
N LEU A 13 4.05 37.82 18.53
CA LEU A 13 3.42 38.84 19.38
C LEU A 13 3.05 40.21 18.75
N TRP A 14 1.79 40.31 18.29
CA TRP A 14 0.97 41.50 18.48
C TRP A 14 -0.34 41.13 19.18
N PHE A 15 -0.42 41.48 20.46
CA PHE A 15 -1.66 41.70 21.18
C PHE A 15 -2.42 42.84 20.46
N TRP A 16 -3.65 42.60 20.02
CA TRP A 16 -4.56 43.69 19.62
C TRP A 16 -5.78 43.69 20.52
N VAL A 17 -5.93 44.80 21.22
CA VAL A 17 -7.05 45.11 22.11
C VAL A 17 -8.24 45.55 21.26
N GLY A 18 -9.34 44.82 21.38
CA GLY A 18 -10.72 45.33 21.36
C GLY A 18 -11.20 46.10 20.12
N SER A 19 -12.00 45.43 19.29
CA SER A 19 -13.26 45.99 18.77
C SER A 19 -14.24 44.84 18.57
N ASP A 20 -15.19 44.77 19.50
CA ASP A 20 -16.26 43.79 19.58
C ASP A 20 -17.28 44.03 18.44
N LEU A 21 -17.03 43.41 17.30
CA LEU A 21 -18.00 43.24 16.22
C LEU A 21 -18.41 41.77 16.19
N GLY A 22 -19.33 41.40 17.07
CA GLY A 22 -20.48 40.54 16.74
C GLY A 22 -20.23 39.25 15.95
N LEU A 23 -19.11 38.55 16.13
CA LEU A 23 -18.90 37.19 15.62
C LEU A 23 -19.48 36.15 16.58
N ASN A 24 -20.74 36.33 16.98
CA ASN A 24 -21.48 35.31 17.71
C ASN A 24 -22.20 34.39 16.71
N LYS A 25 -21.81 33.11 16.76
CA LYS A 25 -22.32 31.95 16.01
C LYS A 25 -21.61 31.63 14.68
N ILE A 26 -20.28 31.46 14.71
CA ILE A 26 -19.76 30.28 14.02
C ILE A 26 -20.13 29.10 14.92
N GLY A 27 -21.15 28.33 14.51
CA GLY A 27 -21.52 27.11 15.20
C GLY A 27 -20.26 26.28 15.41
N HIS A 28 -20.08 25.73 16.62
CA HIS A 28 -18.97 24.84 16.92
C HIS A 28 -18.99 23.72 15.86
N ILE A 29 -18.07 23.78 14.90
CA ILE A 29 -17.90 22.70 13.92
C ILE A 29 -17.37 21.54 14.76
N GLY A 30 -18.27 20.64 15.17
CA GLY A 30 -17.92 19.43 15.88
C GLY A 30 -17.16 18.51 14.94
N ILE A 31 -15.84 18.70 14.85
CA ILE A 31 -14.96 17.83 14.06
C ILE A 31 -14.87 16.50 14.80
N LYS A 32 -15.38 15.43 14.18
CA LYS A 32 -15.11 14.07 14.65
C LYS A 32 -13.67 13.73 14.27
N ALA A 33 -12.88 13.24 15.22
CA ALA A 33 -11.48 12.91 15.00
C ALA A 33 -11.27 11.73 14.03
N ASN A 34 -12.28 10.85 13.86
CA ASN A 34 -12.24 9.72 12.95
C ASN A 34 -13.67 9.40 12.46
N ASP A 35 -13.92 9.46 11.14
CA ASP A 35 -15.21 9.13 10.52
C ASP A 35 -15.19 7.78 9.78
N GLY A 36 -14.10 7.01 9.94
CA GLY A 36 -13.93 5.69 9.36
C GLY A 36 -12.69 5.60 8.47
N PRO A 37 -12.13 4.39 8.28
CA PRO A 37 -11.00 4.19 7.39
C PRO A 37 -11.41 4.29 5.92
N LEU A 38 -10.46 4.67 5.07
CA LEU A 38 -10.59 4.68 3.61
C LEU A 38 -9.68 3.62 3.00
N THR A 39 -10.17 2.98 1.94
CA THR A 39 -9.36 2.10 1.10
C THR A 39 -8.39 2.92 0.24
N ASN A 40 -7.29 2.30 -0.17
CA ASN A 40 -6.34 2.86 -1.13
C ASN A 40 -7.04 3.25 -2.45
N PHE A 41 -8.02 2.46 -2.89
CA PHE A 41 -8.87 2.78 -4.04
C PHE A 41 -9.65 4.08 -3.83
N GLU A 42 -10.33 4.27 -2.70
CA GLU A 42 -11.12 5.48 -2.44
C GLU A 42 -10.25 6.73 -2.37
N VAL A 43 -9.06 6.62 -1.78
CA VAL A 43 -8.09 7.73 -1.75
C VAL A 43 -7.61 8.05 -3.16
N LEU A 44 -7.28 7.03 -3.96
CA LEU A 44 -6.84 7.22 -5.35
C LEU A 44 -7.94 7.82 -6.22
N ASP A 45 -9.18 7.34 -6.10
CA ASP A 45 -10.36 7.85 -6.80
C ASP A 45 -10.62 9.32 -6.45
N TYR A 46 -10.52 9.66 -5.16
CA TYR A 46 -10.63 11.04 -4.68
C TYR A 46 -9.53 11.95 -5.28
N LEU A 47 -8.27 11.51 -5.30
CA LEU A 47 -7.17 12.28 -5.89
C LEU A 47 -7.35 12.49 -7.40
N ARG A 48 -7.79 11.45 -8.12
CA ARG A 48 -8.14 11.54 -9.55
C ARG A 48 -9.28 12.54 -9.78
N SER A 49 -10.31 12.54 -8.92
CA SER A 49 -11.42 13.51 -9.01
C SER A 49 -10.98 14.97 -8.83
N ARG A 50 -9.87 15.19 -8.11
CA ARG A 50 -9.23 16.50 -7.93
C ARG A 50 -8.23 16.86 -9.04
N GLY A 51 -8.08 15.99 -10.03
CA GLY A 51 -7.24 16.22 -11.20
C GLY A 51 -5.80 15.73 -11.06
N ALA A 52 -5.49 14.86 -10.09
CA ALA A 52 -4.20 14.17 -10.06
C ALA A 52 -4.11 13.17 -11.22
N SER A 53 -3.10 13.31 -12.06
CA SER A 53 -2.77 12.35 -13.13
C SER A 53 -1.26 12.20 -13.27
N LYS A 54 -0.79 11.21 -14.05
CA LYS A 54 0.66 11.03 -14.29
C LYS A 54 1.26 12.22 -15.05
N GLU A 55 0.45 12.92 -15.82
CA GLU A 55 0.84 14.02 -16.70
C GLU A 55 0.63 15.40 -16.05
N VAL A 56 -0.28 15.51 -15.08
CA VAL A 56 -0.68 16.77 -14.44
C VAL A 56 -0.57 16.67 -12.92
N ALA A 57 0.48 17.28 -12.38
CA ALA A 57 0.73 17.38 -10.94
C ALA A 57 0.26 18.70 -10.31
N VAL A 58 -0.17 19.69 -11.11
CA VAL A 58 -0.30 21.10 -10.68
C VAL A 58 -1.58 21.36 -9.88
N THR A 59 -2.58 20.48 -9.95
CA THR A 59 -3.92 20.65 -9.37
C THR A 59 -4.04 20.18 -7.92
N VAL A 60 -3.08 19.40 -7.44
CA VAL A 60 -3.05 18.83 -6.08
C VAL A 60 -1.80 19.27 -5.34
N ALA A 61 -1.84 19.24 -4.00
CA ALA A 61 -0.68 19.61 -3.21
C ALA A 61 0.49 18.61 -3.44
N PRO A 62 1.76 19.04 -3.30
CA PRO A 62 2.90 18.14 -3.50
C PRO A 62 2.86 16.85 -2.64
N SER A 63 2.35 16.95 -1.41
CA SER A 63 2.14 15.79 -0.53
C SER A 63 1.08 14.84 -1.05
N GLU A 64 0.01 15.36 -1.64
CA GLU A 64 -1.08 14.57 -2.23
C GLU A 64 -0.61 13.88 -3.52
N TYR A 65 0.22 14.56 -4.31
CA TYR A 65 0.82 13.98 -5.51
C TYR A 65 1.75 12.81 -5.16
N LYS A 66 2.53 12.91 -4.07
CA LYS A 66 3.37 11.80 -3.60
C LYS A 66 2.56 10.58 -3.19
N VAL A 67 1.40 10.78 -2.56
CA VAL A 67 0.46 9.69 -2.26
C VAL A 67 -0.12 9.11 -3.55
N PHE A 68 -0.50 9.96 -4.51
CA PHE A 68 -0.98 9.52 -5.82
C PHE A 68 0.06 8.64 -6.55
N GLU A 69 1.32 9.10 -6.64
CA GLU A 69 2.44 8.36 -7.25
C GLU A 69 2.59 6.97 -6.65
N TYR A 70 2.54 6.85 -5.32
CA TYR A 70 2.58 5.55 -4.65
C TYR A 70 1.37 4.69 -5.02
N LEU A 71 0.15 5.22 -4.91
CA LEU A 71 -1.08 4.44 -5.08
C LEU A 71 -1.26 3.91 -6.51
N VAL A 72 -0.78 4.63 -7.53
CA VAL A 72 -0.86 4.15 -8.93
C VAL A 72 0.05 2.96 -9.22
N GLU A 73 1.04 2.69 -8.38
CA GLU A 73 1.91 1.50 -8.48
C GLU A 73 1.33 0.28 -7.75
N THR A 74 0.29 0.47 -6.92
CA THR A 74 -0.36 -0.60 -6.16
C THR A 74 -1.55 -1.22 -6.90
N ALA A 75 -2.14 -2.28 -6.32
CA ALA A 75 -3.36 -2.91 -6.83
C ALA A 75 -4.55 -1.94 -6.92
N ALA A 76 -4.55 -0.87 -6.12
CA ALA A 76 -5.61 0.15 -6.13
C ALA A 76 -5.78 0.83 -7.49
N CYS A 77 -4.72 0.88 -8.33
CA CYS A 77 -4.78 1.53 -9.64
C CYS A 77 -5.85 0.95 -10.57
N ASN A 78 -6.05 -0.37 -10.51
CA ASN A 78 -6.93 -1.13 -11.38
C ASN A 78 -8.27 -1.49 -10.72
N GLN A 79 -8.40 -1.26 -9.41
CA GLN A 79 -9.64 -1.50 -8.67
C GLN A 79 -10.76 -0.54 -9.12
N THR A 80 -12.00 -1.01 -8.97
CA THR A 80 -13.20 -0.21 -9.16
C THR A 80 -14.15 -0.40 -7.97
N ARG A 81 -15.20 0.42 -7.90
CA ARG A 81 -16.22 0.31 -6.86
C ARG A 81 -16.88 -1.07 -6.86
N GLU A 82 -17.09 -1.64 -8.04
CA GLU A 82 -17.70 -2.96 -8.22
C GLU A 82 -16.81 -4.06 -7.65
N HIS A 83 -15.51 -4.05 -7.95
CA HIS A 83 -14.54 -5.02 -7.41
C HIS A 83 -14.54 -5.01 -5.87
N VAL A 84 -14.45 -3.82 -5.26
CA VAL A 84 -14.45 -3.67 -3.80
C VAL A 84 -15.78 -4.13 -3.20
N THR A 85 -16.90 -3.78 -3.83
CA THR A 85 -18.24 -4.17 -3.35
C THR A 85 -18.44 -5.68 -3.44
N ASP A 86 -18.07 -6.31 -4.55
CA ASP A 86 -18.19 -7.76 -4.73
C ASP A 86 -17.36 -8.51 -3.70
N PHE A 87 -16.09 -8.12 -3.51
CA PHE A 87 -15.22 -8.70 -2.49
C PHE A 87 -15.82 -8.56 -1.08
N VAL A 88 -16.29 -7.36 -0.72
CA VAL A 88 -16.90 -7.10 0.61
C VAL A 88 -18.18 -7.92 0.83
N GLN A 89 -18.94 -8.27 -0.22
CA GLN A 89 -20.10 -9.15 -0.06
C GLN A 89 -19.67 -10.60 0.16
N LYS A 90 -18.72 -11.11 -0.66
CA LYS A 90 -18.28 -12.50 -0.59
C LYS A 90 -17.50 -12.81 0.69
N VAL A 91 -16.65 -11.89 1.15
CA VAL A 91 -15.79 -12.11 2.34
C VAL A 91 -16.57 -12.20 3.66
N LYS A 92 -17.86 -11.85 3.68
CA LYS A 92 -18.71 -11.92 4.89
C LYS A 92 -18.80 -13.33 5.47
N THR A 93 -18.57 -14.36 4.67
CA THR A 93 -18.55 -15.75 5.11
C THR A 93 -17.38 -16.04 6.08
N TYR A 94 -16.29 -15.26 6.03
CA TYR A 94 -15.05 -15.52 6.77
C TYR A 94 -14.95 -14.83 8.15
N ASN A 95 -16.01 -14.20 8.66
CA ASN A 95 -16.04 -13.51 9.96
C ASN A 95 -14.76 -12.69 10.28
N LEU A 96 -14.29 -11.93 9.28
CA LEU A 96 -13.10 -11.08 9.39
C LEU A 96 -13.44 -9.75 10.07
N ALA A 97 -12.50 -9.22 10.83
CA ALA A 97 -12.59 -7.87 11.36
C ALA A 97 -12.51 -6.84 10.22
N LYS A 98 -13.12 -5.66 10.43
CA LYS A 98 -13.14 -4.60 9.41
C LYS A 98 -11.74 -4.17 8.96
N ALA A 99 -10.77 -4.18 9.87
CA ALA A 99 -9.38 -3.86 9.57
C ALA A 99 -8.70 -4.94 8.71
N GLU A 100 -9.02 -6.22 8.93
CA GLU A 100 -8.51 -7.33 8.11
C GLU A 100 -9.05 -7.23 6.68
N VAL A 101 -10.36 -7.00 6.54
CA VAL A 101 -10.99 -6.78 5.22
C VAL A 101 -10.36 -5.59 4.49
N LEU A 102 -10.17 -4.47 5.19
CA LEU A 102 -9.50 -3.28 4.65
C LEU A 102 -8.07 -3.58 4.17
N ASN A 103 -7.30 -4.30 4.99
CA ASN A 103 -5.93 -4.68 4.66
C ASN A 103 -5.87 -5.62 3.46
N ILE A 104 -6.78 -6.59 3.36
CA ILE A 104 -6.88 -7.49 2.19
C ILE A 104 -7.18 -6.69 0.92
N ILE A 105 -8.11 -5.71 0.97
CA ILE A 105 -8.41 -4.86 -0.18
C ILE A 105 -7.18 -4.03 -0.62
N ASN A 106 -6.45 -3.47 0.35
CA ASN A 106 -5.32 -2.59 0.08
C ASN A 106 -4.06 -3.34 -0.38
N ILE A 107 -3.77 -4.49 0.22
CA ILE A 107 -2.56 -5.29 -0.05
C ILE A 107 -2.79 -6.27 -1.21
N ARG A 108 -4.02 -6.79 -1.36
CA ARG A 108 -4.40 -7.81 -2.33
C ARG A 108 -3.47 -9.04 -2.31
N PRO A 109 -3.42 -9.80 -1.20
CA PRO A 109 -2.59 -11.00 -1.07
C PRO A 109 -3.04 -12.09 -2.08
N PRO A 110 -2.20 -12.48 -3.06
CA PRO A 110 -2.57 -13.51 -4.02
C PRO A 110 -2.36 -14.94 -3.50
N LEU A 111 -1.63 -15.08 -2.39
CA LEU A 111 -1.23 -16.36 -1.83
C LEU A 111 -1.75 -16.53 -0.41
N PRO A 112 -1.98 -17.77 0.05
CA PRO A 112 -2.48 -18.07 1.40
C PRO A 112 -1.57 -17.50 2.49
N VAL A 113 -0.25 -17.58 2.31
CA VAL A 113 0.73 -16.99 3.23
C VAL A 113 0.49 -15.50 3.47
N GLY A 114 -0.01 -14.76 2.48
CA GLY A 114 -0.39 -13.36 2.64
C GLY A 114 -1.67 -13.16 3.47
N ILE A 115 -2.57 -14.14 3.49
CA ILE A 115 -3.73 -14.14 4.39
C ILE A 115 -3.28 -14.37 5.84
N PHE A 116 -2.38 -15.33 6.06
CA PHE A 116 -1.82 -15.61 7.39
C PHE A 116 -1.09 -14.41 8.02
N THR A 117 -0.54 -13.50 7.22
CA THR A 117 0.10 -12.28 7.74
C THR A 117 -0.89 -11.17 8.09
N ILE A 118 -2.11 -11.19 7.52
CA ILE A 118 -3.14 -10.17 7.77
C ILE A 118 -4.09 -10.59 8.88
N VAL A 119 -4.47 -11.87 8.91
CA VAL A 119 -5.49 -12.40 9.84
C VAL A 119 -4.82 -12.91 11.11
N GLU A 120 -5.15 -12.31 12.26
CA GLU A 120 -4.59 -12.74 13.54
C GLU A 120 -5.05 -14.16 13.90
N ASN A 121 -4.12 -15.02 14.31
CA ASN A 121 -4.38 -16.43 14.63
C ASN A 121 -5.16 -17.17 13.51
N CYS A 122 -4.80 -16.91 12.25
CA CYS A 122 -5.50 -17.41 11.06
C CYS A 122 -5.74 -18.93 11.08
N ASP A 123 -4.72 -19.72 11.46
CA ASP A 123 -4.84 -21.19 11.53
C ASP A 123 -5.97 -21.64 12.47
N ALA A 124 -6.06 -21.04 13.66
CA ALA A 124 -7.09 -21.39 14.64
C ALA A 124 -8.49 -20.86 14.26
N ARG A 125 -8.59 -19.79 13.47
CA ARG A 125 -9.86 -19.14 13.11
C ARG A 125 -10.47 -19.64 11.81
N LEU A 126 -9.63 -19.85 10.80
CA LEU A 126 -10.02 -20.21 9.44
C LEU A 126 -9.54 -21.62 9.09
N GLY A 127 -8.32 -21.98 9.52
CA GLY A 127 -7.60 -23.15 9.03
C GLY A 127 -7.00 -22.92 7.64
N GLU A 128 -6.18 -23.86 7.19
CA GLU A 128 -5.42 -23.77 5.93
C GLU A 128 -6.32 -23.71 4.69
N ALA A 129 -7.28 -24.63 4.57
CA ALA A 129 -8.18 -24.68 3.41
C ALA A 129 -9.00 -23.40 3.22
N ALA A 130 -9.52 -22.80 4.29
CA ALA A 130 -10.29 -21.56 4.19
C ALA A 130 -9.39 -20.35 3.86
N ALA A 131 -8.13 -20.36 4.29
CA ALA A 131 -7.16 -19.33 3.92
C ALA A 131 -6.78 -19.43 2.42
N GLU A 132 -6.69 -20.64 1.89
CA GLU A 132 -6.52 -20.90 0.45
C GLU A 132 -7.71 -20.39 -0.37
N GLU A 133 -8.93 -20.79 0.00
CA GLU A 133 -10.17 -20.31 -0.65
C GLU A 133 -10.28 -18.79 -0.62
N LEU A 134 -9.90 -18.16 0.50
CA LEU A 134 -9.91 -16.70 0.62
C LEU A 134 -8.88 -16.04 -0.30
N ALA A 135 -7.67 -16.60 -0.44
CA ALA A 135 -6.65 -16.09 -1.36
C ALA A 135 -7.08 -16.23 -2.83
N GLU A 136 -7.75 -17.33 -3.18
CA GLU A 136 -8.34 -17.54 -4.50
C GLU A 136 -9.43 -16.50 -4.77
N MET A 137 -10.39 -16.32 -3.83
CA MET A 137 -11.44 -15.32 -3.93
C MET A 137 -10.89 -13.89 -4.08
N VAL A 138 -9.81 -13.54 -3.36
CA VAL A 138 -9.10 -12.26 -3.54
C VAL A 138 -8.60 -12.11 -4.97
N SER A 139 -8.01 -13.17 -5.52
CA SER A 139 -7.46 -13.14 -6.88
C SER A 139 -8.55 -13.05 -7.96
N GLU A 140 -9.70 -13.66 -7.74
CA GLU A 140 -10.87 -13.61 -8.63
C GLU A 140 -11.57 -12.24 -8.63
N THR A 141 -11.68 -11.62 -7.45
CA THR A 141 -12.51 -10.42 -7.27
C THR A 141 -11.74 -9.12 -7.35
N LEU A 142 -10.47 -9.12 -6.96
CA LEU A 142 -9.63 -7.92 -6.93
C LEU A 142 -8.58 -7.98 -8.05
N PRO A 143 -8.52 -6.97 -8.93
CA PRO A 143 -7.59 -6.97 -10.06
C PRO A 143 -6.13 -6.87 -9.59
N PRO A 144 -5.17 -7.47 -10.33
CA PRO A 144 -3.76 -7.39 -10.01
C PRO A 144 -3.19 -5.97 -10.20
N PRO A 145 -2.07 -5.64 -9.54
CA PRO A 145 -1.31 -4.40 -9.81
C PRO A 145 -0.72 -4.40 -11.22
N LEU A 146 -0.37 -3.21 -11.73
CA LEU A 146 0.20 -3.04 -13.08
C LEU A 146 1.60 -3.66 -13.24
N ALA A 147 2.41 -3.60 -12.19
CA ALA A 147 3.72 -4.24 -12.15
C ALA A 147 3.60 -5.50 -11.28
N GLN A 148 3.71 -6.66 -11.90
CA GLN A 148 3.86 -7.91 -11.18
C GLN A 148 5.36 -8.13 -10.93
N PRO A 149 5.85 -8.20 -9.69
CA PRO A 149 7.08 -8.91 -9.43
C PRO A 149 6.81 -10.39 -9.73
N GLU A 150 7.49 -10.92 -10.73
CA GLU A 150 7.44 -12.35 -11.08
C GLU A 150 7.87 -13.16 -9.84
N ILE A 151 6.95 -13.95 -9.27
CA ILE A 151 7.32 -14.92 -8.25
C ILE A 151 7.97 -16.08 -9.00
N GLN A 152 9.30 -16.19 -8.91
CA GLN A 152 10.01 -17.37 -9.38
C GLN A 152 9.67 -18.53 -8.44
N ASP A 153 9.06 -19.58 -9.00
CA ASP A 153 8.76 -20.81 -8.28
C ASP A 153 10.01 -21.35 -7.58
N ALA A 154 9.95 -21.50 -6.27
CA ALA A 154 11.06 -21.97 -5.43
C ALA A 154 11.24 -23.51 -5.44
N ASP A 155 10.77 -24.19 -6.48
CA ASP A 155 10.75 -25.66 -6.58
C ASP A 155 11.79 -26.23 -7.57
N GLN A 156 12.93 -25.56 -7.75
CA GLN A 156 14.11 -26.17 -8.38
C GLN A 156 15.35 -26.04 -7.50
N LEU A 157 15.33 -26.72 -6.35
CA LEU A 157 16.54 -27.18 -5.67
C LEU A 157 16.42 -28.70 -5.45
N ASP A 158 16.46 -29.45 -6.55
CA ASP A 158 16.61 -30.91 -6.50
C ASP A 158 18.07 -31.29 -6.82
N GLU A 159 18.71 -31.79 -5.76
CA GLU A 159 19.80 -32.77 -5.70
C GLU A 159 20.87 -32.81 -6.80
N THR A 160 22.05 -32.26 -6.49
CA THR A 160 23.32 -32.89 -6.91
C THR A 160 24.33 -32.92 -5.75
N ILE A 161 24.11 -33.83 -4.79
CA ILE A 161 25.20 -34.36 -3.97
C ILE A 161 25.43 -35.82 -4.41
N ALA A 162 26.30 -35.98 -5.40
CA ALA A 162 27.04 -37.19 -5.75
C ALA A 162 28.16 -36.71 -6.68
N ASP A 163 29.44 -37.02 -6.55
CA ASP A 163 30.12 -38.02 -5.77
C ASP A 163 31.58 -37.53 -5.66
N GLY A 164 32.24 -37.81 -4.54
CA GLY A 164 33.63 -37.43 -4.35
C GLY A 164 34.54 -38.28 -5.22
N ASN A 165 35.32 -37.64 -6.11
CA ASN A 165 36.54 -38.25 -6.60
C ASN A 165 37.68 -37.20 -6.70
N PRO A 166 38.75 -37.34 -5.90
CA PRO A 166 39.91 -36.44 -5.97
C PRO A 166 40.66 -36.61 -7.31
N GLN A 167 40.90 -35.51 -8.00
CA GLN A 167 41.84 -35.48 -9.14
C GLN A 167 43.28 -35.74 -8.65
N PRO A 168 44.07 -36.56 -9.36
CA PRO A 168 45.46 -36.83 -8.99
C PRO A 168 46.32 -35.58 -9.24
N ILE A 169 47.14 -35.24 -8.26
CA ILE A 169 48.15 -34.18 -8.32
C ILE A 169 49.25 -34.68 -9.26
N ALA A 170 49.45 -34.02 -10.40
CA ALA A 170 50.60 -34.25 -11.25
C ALA A 170 51.69 -33.25 -10.88
N ASP A 171 52.79 -33.75 -10.33
CA ASP A 171 54.04 -33.01 -10.17
C ASP A 171 54.64 -32.71 -11.55
N SER A 172 54.99 -31.45 -11.82
CA SER A 172 55.97 -31.10 -12.84
C SER A 172 56.68 -29.79 -12.49
N ASP A 173 57.81 -29.95 -11.80
CA ASP A 173 59.14 -29.35 -11.96
C ASP A 173 59.34 -27.85 -12.34
N GLY A 174 60.45 -27.32 -11.79
CA GLY A 174 60.99 -25.96 -11.93
C GLY A 174 61.21 -25.49 -13.37
N GLU A 175 61.47 -24.21 -13.63
CA GLU A 175 62.67 -23.49 -13.25
C GLU A 175 62.41 -22.00 -13.53
N ALA A 176 62.89 -21.13 -12.63
CA ALA A 176 62.93 -19.69 -12.84
C ALA A 176 64.27 -19.28 -13.47
N ALA A 177 64.24 -18.43 -14.48
CA ALA A 177 65.33 -17.53 -14.85
C ALA A 177 64.74 -16.24 -15.44
#